data_AF-A7S5L0-F1
#
_entry.id   AF-A7S5L0-F1
#
_cell.length_a   1.000
_cell.length_b   1.000
_cell.length_c   1.000
_cell.angle_alpha   90.00
_cell.angle_beta   90.00
_cell.angle_gamma   90.00
#
_symmetry.space_group_name_H-M   'P 1'
#
loop_
_entity.id
_entity.type
_entity.pdbx_description
1 polymer ?
#
loop_
_entity_poly.entity_id
_entity_poly.type
_entity_poly.pdbx_seq_one_letter_code
_entity_poly.pdbx_strand_id
1 'polypeptide(L)'
;MATNRLRASPLVRECMAEFIATFILIIFGCGSVAQAVLSRQSHGTFFSINFSWGVGVTMGCYWAGGISGAHMNPAVTLALAVTRRFQWRRVAFFWAAQLTGAFVGAACVYGVYYESATIGPGSQLWDACWVVSRARYCTLSSLRCIT
;
A
#
# COMPACT_ATOMS: atom_id res chain seq x y z
N MET A 1 38.07 0.90 -13.49
CA MET A 1 36.79 0.26 -13.84
C MET A 1 35.68 1.27 -13.62
N ALA A 2 35.37 2.07 -14.63
CA ALA A 2 34.32 3.09 -14.55
C ALA A 2 32.95 2.41 -14.67
N THR A 3 32.31 2.12 -13.54
CA THR A 3 30.94 1.61 -13.54
C THR A 3 30.00 2.72 -13.97
N ASN A 4 29.44 2.51 -15.15
CA ASN A 4 28.46 3.34 -15.84
C ASN A 4 27.27 3.63 -14.90
N ARG A 5 27.32 4.74 -14.16
CA ARG A 5 26.20 5.16 -13.31
C ARG A 5 25.13 5.71 -14.23
N LEU A 6 24.18 4.88 -14.62
CA LEU A 6 22.85 5.33 -15.04
C LEU A 6 22.24 6.09 -13.84
N ARG A 7 22.63 7.35 -13.67
CA ARG A 7 22.09 8.22 -12.63
C ARG A 7 20.70 8.62 -13.09
N ALA A 8 19.71 7.75 -12.88
CA ALA A 8 18.33 8.20 -12.80
C ALA A 8 18.30 9.43 -11.87
N SER A 9 17.51 10.45 -12.22
CA SER A 9 17.41 11.65 -11.39
C SER A 9 17.08 11.21 -9.95
N PRO A 10 17.65 11.86 -8.92
CA PRO A 10 17.45 11.45 -7.53
C PRO A 10 15.96 11.31 -7.18
N LEU A 11 15.13 12.17 -7.79
CA LEU A 11 13.67 12.13 -7.75
C LEU A 11 13.05 10.83 -8.28
N VAL A 12 13.51 10.33 -9.43
CA VAL A 12 12.97 9.08 -10.00
C VAL A 12 13.29 7.91 -9.09
N ARG A 13 14.50 7.87 -8.51
CA ARG A 13 14.88 6.82 -7.57
C ARG A 13 14.07 6.86 -6.28
N GLU A 14 13.81 8.06 -5.76
CA GLU A 14 12.90 8.29 -4.62
C GLU A 14 11.46 7.82 -4.94
N CYS A 15 10.92 8.19 -6.12
CA CYS A 15 9.58 7.81 -6.54
C CYS A 15 9.43 6.29 -6.74
N MET A 16 10.44 5.62 -7.32
CA MET A 16 10.42 4.16 -7.46
C MET A 16 10.50 3.45 -6.12
N ALA A 17 11.26 3.98 -5.16
CA ALA A 17 11.29 3.43 -3.81
C ALA A 17 9.91 3.53 -3.12
N GLU A 18 9.24 4.68 -3.24
CA GLU A 18 7.88 4.88 -2.72
C GLU A 18 6.84 4.00 -3.41
N PHE A 19 6.94 3.81 -4.72
CA PHE A 19 6.07 2.90 -5.47
C PHE A 19 6.18 1.46 -4.96
N ILE A 20 7.41 0.95 -4.80
CA ILE A 20 7.61 -0.43 -4.34
C ILE A 20 7.20 -0.58 -2.87
N ALA A 21 7.50 0.41 -2.02
CA ALA A 21 7.13 0.35 -0.62
C ALA A 21 5.60 0.38 -0.43
N THR A 22 4.87 1.21 -1.18
CA THR A 22 3.40 1.21 -1.17
C THR A 22 2.80 -0.07 -1.76
N PHE A 23 3.42 -0.63 -2.80
CA PHE A 23 3.03 -1.92 -3.36
C PHE A 23 3.13 -3.05 -2.32
N ILE A 24 4.25 -3.14 -1.60
CA ILE A 24 4.45 -4.12 -0.52
C ILE A 24 3.40 -3.94 0.58
N LEU A 25 3.19 -2.70 1.04
CA LEU A 25 2.20 -2.38 2.07
C LEU A 25 0.81 -2.89 1.70
N ILE A 26 0.36 -2.64 0.46
CA ILE A 26 -0.96 -3.04 -0.01
C ILE A 26 -1.08 -4.56 -0.20
N ILE A 27 -0.04 -5.24 -0.67
CA ILE A 27 -0.10 -6.70 -0.80
C ILE A 27 -0.30 -7.38 0.54
N PHE A 28 0.47 -7.01 1.56
CA PHE A 28 0.35 -7.62 2.89
C PHE A 28 -0.94 -7.17 3.61
N GLY A 29 -1.27 -5.88 3.54
CA GLY A 29 -2.46 -5.31 4.16
C GLY A 29 -3.75 -5.83 3.53
N CYS A 30 -3.96 -5.57 2.24
CA CYS A 30 -5.18 -5.99 1.55
C CYS A 30 -5.24 -7.50 1.30
N GLY A 31 -4.11 -8.18 1.13
CA GLY A 31 -4.07 -9.64 0.99
C GLY A 31 -4.58 -10.37 2.24
N SER A 32 -4.15 -9.94 3.44
CA SER A 32 -4.65 -10.53 4.70
C SER A 32 -6.14 -10.29 4.93
N VAL A 33 -6.66 -9.12 4.53
CA VAL A 33 -8.09 -8.81 4.56
C VAL A 33 -8.86 -9.69 3.57
N ALA A 34 -8.36 -9.85 2.34
CA ALA A 34 -8.97 -10.72 1.33
C ALA A 34 -9.05 -12.16 1.84
N GLN A 35 -7.98 -12.68 2.44
CA GLN A 35 -7.96 -14.01 3.04
C GLN A 35 -9.00 -14.16 4.15
N ALA A 36 -9.11 -13.18 5.06
CA ALA A 36 -10.07 -13.25 6.17
C ALA A 36 -11.53 -13.18 5.69
N VAL A 37 -11.83 -12.40 4.64
CA VAL A 37 -13.18 -12.25 4.08
C VAL A 37 -13.60 -13.47 3.26
N LEU A 38 -12.74 -13.94 2.34
CA LEU A 38 -13.03 -15.10 1.50
C LEU A 38 -13.16 -16.38 2.35
N SER A 39 -12.34 -16.50 3.38
CA SER A 39 -12.36 -17.64 4.30
C SER A 39 -13.50 -17.59 5.33
N ARG A 40 -14.39 -16.59 5.29
CA ARG A 40 -15.44 -16.39 6.32
C ARG A 40 -14.89 -16.43 7.76
N GLN A 41 -13.75 -15.78 7.98
CA GLN A 41 -13.04 -15.74 9.27
C GLN A 41 -12.51 -17.10 9.79
N SER A 42 -12.53 -18.18 9.01
CA SER A 42 -11.96 -19.47 9.47
C SER A 42 -10.44 -19.50 9.48
N HIS A 43 -9.79 -18.85 8.51
CA HIS A 43 -8.32 -18.79 8.37
C HIS A 43 -7.74 -17.37 8.51
N GLY A 44 -8.54 -16.39 8.93
CA GLY A 44 -8.09 -15.02 9.15
C GLY A 44 -8.76 -14.41 10.37
N THR A 45 -8.00 -14.21 11.44
CA THR A 45 -8.46 -13.54 12.66
C THR A 45 -8.14 -12.05 12.61
N PHE A 46 -8.84 -11.25 13.41
CA PHE A 46 -8.56 -9.83 13.57
C PHE A 46 -7.09 -9.55 13.93
N PHE A 47 -6.50 -10.40 14.79
CA PHE A 47 -5.08 -10.31 15.13
C PHE A 47 -4.17 -10.47 13.91
N SER A 48 -4.45 -11.47 13.06
CA SER A 48 -3.66 -11.72 11.85
C SER A 48 -3.67 -10.54 10.90
N ILE A 49 -4.82 -9.87 10.73
CA ILE A 49 -4.92 -8.68 9.86
C ILE A 49 -4.00 -7.58 10.40
N ASN A 50 -4.16 -7.20 11.67
CA ASN A 50 -3.35 -6.14 12.28
C ASN A 50 -1.84 -6.47 12.24
N PHE A 51 -1.49 -7.73 12.47
CA PHE A 51 -0.12 -8.20 12.38
C PHE A 51 0.44 -8.07 10.95
N SER A 52 -0.31 -8.49 9.94
CA SER A 52 0.07 -8.35 8.53
C SER A 52 0.27 -6.90 8.09
N TRP A 53 -0.57 -5.97 8.57
CA TRP A 53 -0.38 -4.53 8.34
C TRP A 53 0.93 -4.02 8.97
N GLY A 54 1.21 -4.42 10.22
CA GLY A 54 2.47 -4.08 10.89
C GLY A 54 3.70 -4.60 10.13
N VAL A 55 3.67 -5.84 9.68
CA VAL A 55 4.73 -6.44 8.85
C VAL A 55 4.87 -5.76 7.49
N GLY A 56 3.75 -5.40 6.86
CA GLY A 56 3.76 -4.67 5.58
C GLY A 56 4.45 -3.31 5.70
N VAL A 57 4.16 -2.56 6.77
CA VAL A 57 4.81 -1.27 7.05
C VAL A 57 6.30 -1.45 7.34
N THR A 58 6.69 -2.41 8.19
CA THR A 58 8.12 -2.60 8.52
C THR A 58 8.93 -3.01 7.29
N MET A 59 8.39 -3.88 6.44
CA MET A 59 9.05 -4.28 5.20
C MET A 59 9.15 -3.13 4.19
N GLY A 60 8.10 -2.32 4.06
CA GLY A 60 8.12 -1.10 3.25
C GLY A 60 9.14 -0.07 3.75
N CYS A 61 9.23 0.12 5.08
CA CYS A 61 10.25 0.96 5.71
C CYS A 61 11.67 0.43 5.47
N TYR A 62 11.88 -0.87 5.53
CA TYR A 62 13.19 -1.47 5.25
C TYR A 62 13.62 -1.23 3.79
N TRP A 63 12.67 -1.27 2.85
CA TRP A 63 12.94 -1.00 1.44
C TRP A 63 13.23 0.48 1.15
N ALA A 64 12.34 1.38 1.59
CA ALA A 64 12.39 2.79 1.20
C ALA A 64 13.13 3.71 2.18
N GLY A 65 13.47 3.22 3.38
CA GLY A 65 14.03 4.04 4.47
C GLY A 65 15.37 4.70 4.11
N GLY A 66 16.23 4.01 3.36
CA GLY A 66 17.54 4.55 2.94
C GLY A 66 17.52 5.44 1.70
N ILE A 67 16.39 5.53 0.98
CA ILE A 67 16.30 6.18 -0.34
C ILE A 67 15.35 7.38 -0.31
N SER A 68 14.07 7.17 0.05
CA SER A 68 13.02 8.21 0.01
C SER A 68 12.56 8.68 1.39
N GLY A 69 12.93 7.96 2.46
CA GLY A 69 12.42 8.20 3.82
C GLY A 69 11.14 7.42 4.15
N ALA A 70 10.71 6.52 3.26
CA ALA A 70 9.55 5.63 3.42
C ALA A 70 8.27 6.35 3.87
N HIS A 71 7.80 7.31 3.07
CA HIS A 71 6.54 8.00 3.40
C HIS A 71 5.36 7.05 3.25
N MET A 72 5.32 6.26 2.17
CA MET A 72 4.34 5.22 1.84
C MET A 72 2.86 5.65 1.89
N ASN A 73 2.63 6.94 2.11
CA ASN A 73 1.33 7.48 2.43
C ASN A 73 1.30 8.97 2.03
N PRO A 74 0.28 9.38 1.25
CA PRO A 74 0.15 10.77 0.83
C PRO A 74 -0.07 11.73 2.01
N ALA A 75 -0.73 11.29 3.10
CA ALA A 75 -0.92 12.08 4.30
C ALA A 75 0.39 12.33 5.07
N VAL A 76 1.27 11.33 5.13
CA VAL A 76 2.61 11.48 5.75
C VAL A 76 3.47 12.42 4.92
N THR A 77 3.42 12.29 3.59
CA THR A 77 4.11 13.20 2.67
C THR A 77 3.64 14.64 2.85
N LEU A 78 2.33 14.85 3.04
CA LEU A 78 1.76 16.17 3.32
C LEU A 78 2.21 16.72 4.68
N ALA A 79 2.17 15.91 5.73
CA ALA A 79 2.62 16.31 7.07
C ALA A 79 4.09 16.76 7.08
N LEU A 80 4.95 16.07 6.31
CA LEU A 80 6.36 16.44 6.14
C LEU A 80 6.55 17.72 5.31
N ALA A 81 5.67 17.96 4.33
CA ALA A 81 5.66 19.22 3.58
C ALA A 81 5.22 20.41 4.43
N VAL A 82 4.19 20.24 5.26
CA VAL A 82 3.69 21.27 6.20
C VAL A 82 4.74 21.63 7.24
N THR A 83 5.46 20.63 7.76
CA THR A 83 6.55 20.84 8.73
C THR A 83 7.86 21.36 8.09
N ARG A 84 7.85 21.73 6.80
CA ARG A 84 9.00 22.21 6.00
C ARG A 84 10.18 21.24 5.95
N ARG A 85 9.97 19.96 6.25
CA ARG A 85 10.98 18.90 6.11
C ARG A 85 11.05 18.35 4.69
N PHE A 86 10.11 18.73 3.82
CA PHE A 86 10.02 18.28 2.43
C PHE A 86 9.64 19.39 1.45
N GLN A 87 10.15 19.34 0.21
CA GLN A 87 9.87 20.35 -0.81
C GLN A 87 8.46 20.15 -1.41
N TRP A 88 7.62 21.18 -1.36
CA TRP A 88 6.25 21.17 -1.90
C TRP A 88 6.14 20.75 -3.36
N ARG A 89 7.13 21.11 -4.19
CA ARG A 89 7.17 20.72 -5.62
C ARG A 89 7.29 19.20 -5.84
N ARG A 90 7.82 18.45 -4.87
CA ARG A 90 8.04 17.00 -4.97
C ARG A 90 6.83 16.18 -4.50
N VAL A 91 5.93 16.79 -3.72
CA VAL A 91 4.78 16.13 -3.10
C VAL A 91 3.88 15.47 -4.15
N ALA A 92 3.56 16.19 -5.23
CA ALA A 92 2.68 15.66 -6.28
C ALA A 92 3.26 14.41 -6.97
N PHE A 93 4.58 14.36 -7.17
CA PHE A 93 5.24 13.19 -7.76
C PHE A 93 5.22 11.99 -6.81
N PHE A 94 5.43 12.22 -5.51
CA PHE A 94 5.33 11.17 -4.50
C PHE A 94 3.91 10.63 -4.38
N TRP A 95 2.89 11.49 -4.41
CA TRP A 95 1.49 11.07 -4.43
C TRP A 95 1.17 10.22 -5.66
N ALA A 96 1.63 10.63 -6.85
CA ALA A 96 1.46 9.83 -8.06
C ALA A 96 2.12 8.44 -7.94
N ALA A 97 3.35 8.38 -7.40
CA ALA A 97 4.07 7.13 -7.18
C ALA A 97 3.36 6.22 -6.16
N GLN A 98 2.86 6.79 -5.05
CA GLN A 98 2.14 6.05 -4.00
C GLN A 98 0.78 5.53 -4.50
N LEU A 99 0.04 6.35 -5.26
CA LEU A 99 -1.25 5.95 -5.83
C LEU A 99 -1.10 4.85 -6.88
N THR A 100 -0.09 4.97 -7.76
CA THR A 100 0.19 3.93 -8.76
C THR A 100 0.68 2.64 -8.11
N GLY A 101 1.54 2.73 -7.07
CA GLY A 101 1.98 1.56 -6.31
C GLY A 101 0.84 0.85 -5.58
N ALA A 102 -0.05 1.62 -4.95
CA ALA A 102 -1.24 1.08 -4.31
C ALA A 102 -2.21 0.44 -5.31
N PHE A 103 -2.42 1.07 -6.48
CA PHE A 103 -3.28 0.52 -7.52
C PHE A 103 -2.74 -0.81 -8.07
N VAL A 104 -1.45 -0.89 -8.37
CA VAL A 104 -0.82 -2.13 -8.86
C VAL A 104 -0.83 -3.22 -7.78
N GLY A 105 -0.60 -2.86 -6.52
CA GLY A 105 -0.70 -3.80 -5.39
C GLY A 105 -2.10 -4.38 -5.25
N ALA A 106 -3.12 -3.52 -5.34
CA ALA A 106 -4.52 -3.93 -5.30
C ALA A 106 -4.90 -4.82 -6.50
N ALA A 107 -4.43 -4.49 -7.70
CA ALA A 107 -4.65 -5.29 -8.90
C ALA A 107 -3.99 -6.68 -8.80
N CYS A 108 -2.79 -6.75 -8.19
CA CYS A 108 -2.10 -8.01 -7.94
C CYS A 108 -2.88 -8.90 -6.96
N VAL A 109 -3.34 -8.35 -5.84
CA VAL A 109 -4.18 -9.07 -4.87
C VAL A 109 -5.46 -9.57 -5.54
N TYR A 110 -6.12 -8.74 -6.35
CA TYR A 110 -7.30 -9.14 -7.11
C TYR A 110 -7.00 -10.32 -8.05
N GLY A 111 -5.87 -10.29 -8.76
CA GLY A 111 -5.45 -11.39 -9.64
C GLY A 111 -5.21 -12.70 -8.88
N VAL A 112 -4.58 -12.65 -7.72
CA VAL A 112 -4.33 -13.84 -6.88
C VAL A 112 -5.63 -14.46 -6.36
N TYR A 113 -6.60 -13.63 -5.97
CA TYR A 113 -7.88 -14.10 -5.42
C TYR A 113 -9.01 -14.19 -6.47
N TYR A 114 -8.70 -14.06 -7.76
CA TYR A 114 -9.69 -13.99 -8.84
C TYR A 114 -10.59 -15.24 -8.88
N GLU A 115 -9.98 -16.42 -8.79
CA GLU A 115 -10.70 -17.70 -8.83
C GLU A 115 -11.60 -17.86 -7.59
N SER A 116 -11.06 -17.61 -6.40
CA SER A 116 -11.80 -17.71 -5.15
C SER A 116 -12.94 -16.68 -5.05
N ALA A 117 -12.76 -15.50 -5.62
CA ALA A 117 -13.82 -14.50 -5.72
C ALA A 117 -14.93 -14.96 -6.67
N THR A 118 -14.57 -15.52 -7.83
CA THR A 118 -15.53 -15.95 -8.86
C THR A 118 -16.38 -17.16 -8.42
N ILE A 119 -15.81 -18.07 -7.64
CA ILE A 119 -16.50 -19.26 -7.12
C ILE A 119 -17.39 -18.93 -5.91
N GLY A 120 -17.10 -17.84 -5.20
CA GLY A 120 -17.88 -17.39 -4.04
C GLY A 120 -19.26 -16.85 -4.40
N PRO A 121 -20.21 -16.79 -3.45
CA PRO A 121 -21.49 -16.12 -3.67
C PRO A 121 -21.24 -14.69 -4.12
N GLY A 122 -21.93 -14.23 -5.17
CA GLY A 122 -21.62 -12.99 -5.90
C GLY A 122 -21.50 -11.71 -5.07
N SER A 123 -21.98 -11.70 -3.82
CA SER A 123 -21.73 -10.62 -2.85
C SER A 123 -20.25 -10.48 -2.45
N GLN A 124 -19.45 -11.56 -2.45
CA GLN A 124 -18.02 -11.53 -2.10
C GLN A 124 -17.13 -10.96 -3.22
N LEU A 125 -17.54 -11.09 -4.49
CA LEU A 125 -16.90 -10.41 -5.63
C LEU A 125 -16.99 -8.91 -5.47
N TRP A 126 -18.19 -8.43 -5.09
CA TRP A 126 -18.36 -7.04 -4.74
C TRP A 126 -17.44 -6.72 -3.56
N ASP A 127 -17.43 -7.46 -2.45
CA ASP A 127 -16.62 -7.10 -1.25
C ASP A 127 -15.10 -7.06 -1.51
N ALA A 128 -14.59 -7.93 -2.38
CA ALA A 128 -13.21 -7.89 -2.86
C ALA A 128 -12.95 -6.71 -3.82
N CYS A 129 -13.87 -6.44 -4.75
CA CYS A 129 -13.86 -5.21 -5.56
C CYS A 129 -14.08 -3.93 -4.72
N TRP A 130 -14.75 -4.03 -3.57
CA TRP A 130 -15.00 -2.97 -2.59
C TRP A 130 -13.70 -2.63 -1.84
N VAL A 131 -12.78 -3.56 -1.61
CA VAL A 131 -11.43 -3.24 -1.11
C VAL A 131 -10.65 -2.33 -2.08
N VAL A 132 -10.82 -2.53 -3.40
CA VAL A 132 -10.16 -1.72 -4.44
C VAL A 132 -10.90 -0.41 -4.72
N SER A 133 -12.23 -0.44 -4.80
CA SER A 133 -13.07 0.73 -5.14
C SER A 133 -13.37 1.65 -3.96
N ARG A 134 -13.14 1.19 -2.72
CA ARG A 134 -13.27 1.97 -1.48
C ARG A 134 -11.96 1.99 -0.69
N ALA A 135 -10.86 2.33 -1.35
CA ALA A 135 -9.69 2.89 -0.66
C ALA A 135 -10.05 4.09 0.26
N ARG A 136 -11.23 4.72 0.08
CA ARG A 136 -11.82 5.68 1.03
C ARG A 136 -12.21 5.08 2.39
N TYR A 137 -12.57 3.80 2.48
CA TYR A 137 -13.05 3.18 3.73
C TYR A 137 -11.92 2.58 4.55
N CYS A 138 -10.78 2.22 3.93
CA CYS A 138 -9.58 1.85 4.68
C CYS A 138 -8.98 3.04 5.45
N THR A 139 -9.25 4.29 5.03
CA THR A 139 -8.92 5.49 5.82
C THR A 139 -9.96 5.76 6.92
N LEU A 140 -11.24 5.47 6.67
CA LEU A 140 -12.36 5.67 7.61
C LEU A 140 -12.47 4.56 8.69
N SER A 141 -11.99 3.34 8.42
CA SER A 141 -11.91 2.27 9.41
C SER A 141 -10.70 2.43 10.33
N SER A 142 -9.59 3.01 9.87
CA SER A 142 -8.50 3.45 10.75
C SER A 142 -8.96 4.52 11.76
N LEU A 143 -9.92 5.37 11.38
CA LEU A 143 -10.54 6.34 12.28
C LEU A 143 -11.49 5.71 13.31
N ARG A 144 -12.15 4.58 12.99
CA ARG A 144 -12.98 3.82 13.95
C ARG A 144 -12.20 2.88 14.88
N CYS A 145 -10.90 2.69 14.66
CA CYS A 145 -10.03 2.00 15.62
C CYS A 145 -9.21 2.96 16.50
N ILE A 146 -9.37 4.29 16.32
CA ILE A 146 -8.71 5.33 17.12
C ILE A 146 -9.72 6.08 18.02
N THR A 147 -11.02 5.81 17.89
CA THR A 147 -12.10 6.23 18.80
C THR A 147 -12.83 5.01 19.34
#